data_AF-R6U1V7-F1
#
_entry.id   AF-R6U1V7-F1
#
_cell.length_a   1.000
_cell.length_b   1.000
_cell.length_c   1.000
_cell.angle_alpha   90.00
_cell.angle_beta   90.00
_cell.angle_gamma   90.00
#
_symmetry.space_group_name_H-M   'P 1'
#
loop_
_entity.id
_entity.type
_entity.pdbx_description
1 polymer ?
#
loop_
_entity_poly.entity_id
_entity_poly.type
_entity_poly.pdbx_seq_one_letter_code
_entity_poly.pdbx_strand_id
1 'polypeptide(L)' 'MKGIVSALVGNGFDGYVRPDHGRMIWGERGRYGYGLYDRALGAAYLNGLFEGIMK' A
#
# COMPACT_ATOMS: atom_id res chain seq x y z
N MET A 1 -1.99 8.21 6.11
CA MET A 1 -2.20 7.53 4.80
C MET A 1 -3.42 8.04 4.05
N LYS A 2 -4.65 8.01 4.61
CA LYS A 2 -5.87 8.52 3.94
C LYS A 2 -5.68 9.85 3.21
N GLY A 3 -5.13 10.88 3.88
CA GLY A 3 -4.93 12.20 3.26
C GLY A 3 -4.02 12.20 2.03
N ILE A 4 -3.01 11.32 1.98
CA ILE A 4 -2.15 11.16 0.79
C ILE A 4 -2.96 10.55 -0.35
N VAL A 5 -3.71 9.48 -0.09
CA VAL A 5 -4.56 8.85 -1.12
C VAL A 5 -5.64 9.82 -1.61
N SER A 6 -6.26 10.59 -0.71
CA SER A 6 -7.23 11.63 -1.08
C SER A 6 -6.61 12.71 -1.96
N ALA A 7 -5.35 13.11 -1.70
CA ALA A 7 -4.64 14.06 -2.54
C ALA A 7 -4.32 13.46 -3.93
N LEU A 8 -3.90 12.19 -4.01
CA LEU A 8 -3.67 11.52 -5.30
C LEU A 8 -4.94 11.46 -6.14
N VAL A 9 -6.06 11.01 -5.55
CA VAL A 9 -7.36 10.96 -6.22
C VAL A 9 -7.82 12.35 -6.64
N GLY A 10 -7.77 13.34 -5.73
CA GLY A 10 -8.22 14.71 -5.99
C GLY A 10 -7.41 15.45 -7.07
N ASN A 11 -6.17 15.03 -7.32
CA ASN A 11 -5.32 15.58 -8.39
C ASN A 11 -5.35 14.73 -9.68
N GLY A 12 -6.20 13.71 -9.77
CA GLY A 12 -6.32 12.89 -10.98
C GLY A 12 -5.09 12.03 -11.29
N PHE A 13 -4.40 11.53 -10.26
CA PHE A 13 -3.24 10.65 -10.45
C PHE A 13 -3.65 9.32 -11.12
N ASP A 14 -3.03 9.01 -12.26
CA ASP A 14 -3.28 7.80 -13.09
C ASP A 14 -2.04 6.88 -13.18
N GLY A 15 -1.16 6.96 -12.18
CA GLY A 15 0.06 6.14 -12.11
C GLY A 15 -0.09 4.91 -11.21
N TYR A 16 1.01 4.15 -11.10
CA TYR A 16 1.08 3.00 -10.21
C TYR A 16 1.55 3.38 -8.81
N VAL A 17 0.98 2.75 -7.79
CA VAL A 17 1.42 2.84 -6.39
C VAL A 17 1.83 1.45 -5.91
N ARG A 18 2.88 1.38 -5.10
CA ARG A 18 3.30 0.17 -4.40
C ARG A 18 3.41 0.44 -2.90
N PRO A 19 3.19 -0.56 -2.04
CA PRO A 19 3.35 -0.44 -0.58
C PRO A 19 4.82 -0.23 -0.14
N ASP A 20 5.75 -0.37 -1.09
CA ASP A 20 7.19 -0.21 -0.93
C ASP A 20 7.86 -1.25 -0.03
N HIS A 21 7.97 -0.97 1.26
CA HIS A 21 8.61 -1.85 2.24
C HIS A 21 7.59 -2.39 3.26
N GLY A 22 7.88 -3.56 3.82
CA GLY A 22 7.07 -4.20 4.85
C GLY A 22 7.92 -4.77 5.98
N ARG A 23 7.29 -5.03 7.12
CA ARG A 23 7.89 -5.76 8.25
C ARG A 23 8.11 -7.23 7.87
N MET A 24 9.10 -7.86 8.47
CA MET A 24 9.28 -9.30 8.39
C MET A 24 8.29 -9.97 9.36
N ILE A 25 7.21 -10.54 8.84
CA ILE A 25 6.15 -11.16 9.66
C ILE A 25 6.03 -12.65 9.37
N TRP A 26 5.37 -13.37 10.29
CA TRP A 26 5.06 -14.81 10.16
C TRP A 26 6.26 -15.71 9.86
N GLY A 27 7.43 -15.36 10.42
CA GLY A 27 8.65 -16.14 10.28
C GLY A 27 9.28 -16.10 8.89
N GLU A 28 8.86 -15.20 8.00
CA GLU A 28 9.45 -15.06 6.67
C GLU A 28 10.93 -14.62 6.75
N ARG A 29 11.73 -15.09 5.80
CA ARG A 29 13.16 -14.75 5.69
C ARG A 29 13.44 -14.18 4.31
N GLY A 30 14.41 -13.27 4.22
CA GLY A 30 14.79 -12.64 2.96
C GLY A 30 15.42 -11.27 3.18
N ARG A 31 15.42 -10.45 2.13
CA ARG A 31 15.90 -9.06 2.22
C ARG A 31 14.95 -8.25 3.11
N TYR A 32 15.49 -7.63 4.16
CA TYR A 32 14.72 -6.78 5.06
C TYR A 32 13.92 -5.73 4.29
N GLY A 33 12.64 -5.60 4.64
CA GLY A 33 11.74 -4.67 3.96
C GLY A 33 11.07 -5.24 2.70
N TYR A 34 11.58 -6.34 2.12
CA TYR A 34 11.07 -6.92 0.87
C TYR A 34 10.36 -8.26 1.07
N GLY A 35 10.03 -8.59 2.31
CA GLY A 35 9.13 -9.67 2.66
C GLY A 35 7.80 -9.61 1.90
N LEU A 36 7.20 -10.77 1.63
CA LEU A 36 5.96 -10.85 0.86
C LEU A 36 4.77 -10.38 1.70
N TYR A 37 4.71 -10.86 2.94
CA TYR A 37 3.47 -10.85 3.71
C TYR A 37 3.00 -9.45 4.08
N ASP A 38 3.85 -8.65 4.74
CA ASP A 38 3.43 -7.32 5.19
C ASP A 38 3.27 -6.33 4.03
N ARG A 39 4.01 -6.53 2.92
CA ARG A 39 3.81 -5.75 1.69
C ARG A 39 2.47 -6.08 1.04
N ALA A 40 2.06 -7.35 1.00
CA ALA A 40 0.75 -7.72 0.49
C ALA A 40 -0.38 -7.10 1.34
N LEU A 41 -0.24 -7.08 2.67
CA LEU A 41 -1.17 -6.38 3.56
C LEU A 41 -1.21 -4.87 3.29
N GLY A 42 -0.05 -4.24 3.07
CA GLY A 42 0.04 -2.83 2.70
C GLY A 42 -0.67 -2.51 1.36
N ALA A 43 -0.52 -3.38 0.35
CA ALA A 43 -1.21 -3.24 -0.92
C ALA A 43 -2.75 -3.37 -0.76
N ALA A 44 -3.21 -4.36 0.01
CA ALA A 44 -4.64 -4.53 0.30
C ALA A 44 -5.22 -3.30 1.04
N TYR A 45 -4.47 -2.73 1.99
CA TYR A 45 -4.85 -1.51 2.69
C TYR A 45 -4.95 -0.30 1.75
N LEU A 46 -3.98 -0.11 0.85
CA LEU A 46 -4.03 0.96 -0.15
C LEU A 46 -5.25 0.81 -1.06
N ASN A 47 -5.55 -0.40 -1.53
CA ASN A 47 -6.74 -0.67 -2.36
C ASN A 47 -8.03 -0.28 -1.63
N GLY A 48 -8.17 -0.65 -0.36
CA GLY A 48 -9.34 -0.26 0.45
C GLY A 48 -9.47 1.25 0.64
N LEU A 49 -8.36 1.97 0.79
CA LEU A 49 -8.38 3.44 0.86
C LEU A 49 -8.80 4.08 -0.48
N PHE A 50 -8.26 3.61 -1.61
CA PHE A 50 -8.65 4.10 -2.93
C PHE A 50 -10.14 3.86 -3.18
N GLU A 51 -10.62 2.63 -2.94
CA GLU A 51 -12.03 2.29 -3.09
C GLU A 51 -12.94 3.16 -2.20
N GLY A 52 -12.60 3.32 -0.93
CA GLY A 52 -13.42 4.10 0.01
C GLY A 52 -13.36 5.61 -0.16
N ILE A 53 -12.41 6.14 -0.96
CA ILE A 53 -12.34 7.57 -1.31
C ILE A 53 -13.06 7.84 -2.65
N MET A 54 -13.06 6.87 -3.57
CA MET A 54 -13.65 7.00 -4.90
C MET A 54 -15.15 6.67 -4.95
N LYS A 55 -15.65 5.91 -3.97
CA LYS A 55 -17.09 5.66 -3.78
C LYS A 55 -17.69 6.71 -2.84
#